data_AF-A0A9D6HFW8-F1
#
_entry.id   AF-A0A9D6HFW8-F1
#
_cell.length_a   1.000
_cell.length_b   1.000
_cell.length_c   1.000
_cell.angle_alpha   90.00
_cell.angle_beta   90.00
_cell.angle_gamma   90.00
#
_symmetry.space_group_name_H-M   'P 1'
#
loop_
_entity.id
_entity.type
_entity.pdbx_description
1 polymer ?
#
loop_
_entity_poly.entity_id
_entity_poly.type
_entity_poly.pdbx_seq_one_letter_code
_entity_poly.pdbx_strand_id
1 'polypeptide(L)'
;MSLVSPGSLFRDWLPPLVWMVVVMILSGDRFSAAETGHVLVPLLSWLLPWASPATLEALHGVTRKLAHLVEYAVLAALWLRALRAGAGWPRVLDATGAVAAVVYRPRRASRST
;
A
#
# COMPACT_ATOMS: atom_id res chain seq x y z
N MET A 1 11.71 -25.22 -16.12
CA MET A 1 12.04 -23.88 -15.58
C MET A 1 11.44 -22.85 -16.53
N SER A 2 10.17 -22.49 -16.34
CA SER A 2 9.46 -21.55 -17.21
C SER A 2 10.02 -20.16 -16.97
N LEU A 3 10.76 -19.62 -17.94
CA LEU A 3 11.30 -18.27 -17.87
C LEU A 3 10.11 -17.30 -17.87
N VAL A 4 9.91 -16.59 -16.76
CA VAL A 4 8.95 -15.48 -16.71
C VAL A 4 9.41 -14.46 -17.75
N SER A 5 8.55 -14.14 -18.72
CA SER A 5 8.92 -13.18 -19.76
C SER A 5 9.09 -11.78 -19.17
N PRO A 6 10.07 -10.98 -19.62
CA PRO A 6 10.24 -9.60 -19.17
C PRO A 6 8.94 -8.76 -19.29
N GLY A 7 8.13 -9.02 -20.32
CA GLY A 7 6.84 -8.36 -20.54
C GLY A 7 5.77 -8.69 -19.48
N SER A 8 5.75 -9.92 -18.93
CA SER A 8 4.80 -10.26 -17.86
C SER A 8 5.23 -9.66 -16.52
N LEU A 9 6.54 -9.56 -16.25
CA LEU A 9 7.04 -8.84 -15.07
C LEU A 9 6.61 -7.37 -15.10
N PHE A 10 6.78 -6.69 -16.22
CA PHE A 10 6.36 -5.30 -16.33
C PHE A 10 4.85 -5.12 -16.16
N ARG A 11 4.03 -5.91 -16.87
CA ARG A 11 2.56 -5.82 -16.79
C ARG A 11 1.99 -6.09 -15.40
N ASP A 12 2.58 -7.06 -14.69
CA ASP A 12 2.03 -7.53 -13.42
C ASP A 12 2.51 -6.66 -12.26
N TRP A 13 3.76 -6.19 -12.28
CA TRP A 13 4.40 -5.46 -11.19
C TRP A 13 4.38 -3.93 -11.34
N LEU A 14 4.23 -3.39 -12.56
CA LEU A 14 4.16 -1.93 -12.73
C LEU A 14 2.94 -1.31 -12.02
N PRO A 15 1.71 -1.86 -12.11
CA PRO A 15 0.55 -1.21 -11.49
C PRO A 15 0.66 -0.97 -9.98
N PRO A 16 1.05 -1.94 -9.12
CA PRO A 16 1.22 -1.66 -7.69
C PRO A 16 2.33 -0.63 -7.43
N LEU A 17 3.43 -0.64 -8.19
CA LEU A 17 4.51 0.35 -8.06
C LEU A 17 4.05 1.77 -8.40
N VAL A 18 3.32 1.92 -9.50
CA VAL A 18 2.71 3.21 -9.88
C VAL A 18 1.74 3.67 -8.80
N TRP A 19 0.94 2.75 -8.25
CA TRP A 19 0.00 3.10 -7.20
C TRP A 19 0.68 3.50 -5.88
N MET A 20 1.84 2.91 -5.54
CA MET A 20 2.63 3.39 -4.41
C MET A 20 3.06 4.85 -4.57
N VAL A 21 3.47 5.25 -5.78
CA VAL A 21 3.82 6.65 -6.07
C VAL A 21 2.59 7.54 -5.90
N VAL A 22 1.41 7.09 -6.35
CA VAL A 22 0.14 7.79 -6.12
C VAL A 22 -0.13 7.98 -4.62
N VAL A 23 -0.01 6.92 -3.81
CA VAL A 23 -0.19 7.00 -2.35
C VAL A 23 0.81 7.96 -1.72
N MET A 24 2.08 7.96 -2.14
CA MET A 24 3.07 8.91 -1.62
C MET A 24 2.74 10.37 -1.96
N ILE A 25 2.25 10.63 -3.18
CA ILE A 25 1.81 11.97 -3.58
C ILE A 25 0.60 12.41 -2.74
N LEU A 26 -0.41 11.54 -2.61
CA LEU A 26 -1.63 11.80 -1.85
C LEU A 26 -1.41 11.87 -0.33
N SER A 27 -0.30 11.32 0.16
CA SER A 27 0.13 11.43 1.55
C SER A 27 0.98 12.67 1.84
N GLY A 28 1.39 13.42 0.80
CA GLY A 28 2.22 14.62 0.94
C GLY A 28 1.46 15.87 1.38
N ASP A 29 2.20 16.95 1.65
CA ASP A 29 1.66 18.21 2.20
C ASP A 29 0.55 18.84 1.35
N ARG A 30 0.60 18.65 0.02
CA ARG A 30 -0.43 19.12 -0.94
C ARG A 30 -1.80 18.48 -0.73
N PHE A 31 -1.84 17.36 -0.02
CA PHE A 31 -3.07 16.68 0.36
C PHE A 31 -3.16 16.59 1.88
N SER A 32 -2.59 17.56 2.60
CA SER A 32 -2.75 17.70 4.04
C SER A 32 -4.20 18.06 4.41
N ALA A 33 -4.53 17.96 5.70
CA ALA A 33 -5.84 18.39 6.18
C ALA A 33 -6.05 19.89 5.97
N ALA A 34 -5.02 20.73 6.14
CA ALA A 34 -5.12 22.15 5.85
C ALA A 34 -5.49 22.39 4.37
N GLU A 35 -4.74 21.76 3.45
CA GLU A 35 -4.93 21.99 2.02
C GLU A 35 -6.29 21.47 1.52
N THR A 36 -6.66 20.23 1.89
CA THR A 36 -7.94 19.69 1.42
C THR A 36 -9.15 20.30 2.14
N GLY A 37 -8.96 20.88 3.32
CA GLY A 37 -10.00 21.59 4.07
C GLY A 37 -10.46 22.86 3.38
N HIS A 38 -9.55 23.59 2.71
CA HIS A 38 -9.88 24.80 1.95
C HIS A 38 -10.92 24.55 0.84
N VAL A 39 -11.06 23.31 0.36
CA VAL A 39 -12.04 22.92 -0.65
C VAL A 39 -13.20 22.12 -0.03
N LEU A 40 -12.91 21.12 0.80
CA LEU A 40 -13.95 20.23 1.32
C LEU A 40 -14.85 20.89 2.35
N VAL A 41 -14.34 21.68 3.31
CA VAL A 41 -15.25 22.23 4.34
C VAL A 41 -16.20 23.30 3.77
N PRO A 42 -15.82 24.17 2.82
CA PRO A 42 -16.78 25.04 2.14
C PRO A 42 -17.84 24.25 1.37
N LEU A 43 -17.45 23.21 0.64
CA LEU A 43 -18.39 22.34 -0.07
C LEU A 43 -19.37 21.65 0.90
N LEU A 44 -18.86 21.13 2.02
CA LEU A 44 -19.69 20.50 3.06
C LEU A 44 -20.61 21.53 3.72
N SER A 45 -20.15 22.77 3.94
CA SER A 45 -20.97 23.85 4.51
C SER A 45 -22.10 24.27 3.57
N TRP A 46 -21.86 24.26 2.26
CA TRP A 46 -22.88 24.51 1.25
C TRP A 46 -23.93 23.40 1.21
N LEU A 47 -23.50 22.14 1.33
CA LEU A 47 -24.39 20.98 1.33
C LEU A 47 -25.17 20.81 2.65
N LEU A 48 -24.54 21.15 3.78
CA LEU A 48 -25.05 20.99 5.14
C LEU A 48 -25.01 22.34 5.88
N PRO A 49 -25.81 23.34 5.47
CA PRO A 49 -25.75 24.69 6.04
C PRO A 49 -26.16 24.76 7.52
N TRP A 50 -26.81 23.71 8.04
CA TRP A 50 -27.22 23.58 9.43
C TRP A 50 -26.18 22.87 10.31
N ALA A 51 -25.10 22.33 9.73
CA ALA A 51 -24.07 21.62 10.48
C ALA A 51 -23.14 22.59 11.21
N SER A 52 -22.75 22.22 12.44
CA SER A 52 -21.79 23.02 13.21
C SER A 52 -20.38 22.95 12.58
N PRO A 53 -19.49 23.94 12.83
CA PRO A 53 -18.11 23.88 12.35
C PRO A 53 -17.38 22.60 12.77
N ALA A 54 -17.58 22.15 14.01
CA ALA A 54 -16.99 20.90 14.50
C ALA A 54 -17.49 19.66 13.73
N THR A 55 -18.75 19.65 13.31
CA THR A 55 -19.32 18.58 12.48
C THR A 55 -18.69 18.57 11.08
N LEU A 56 -18.49 19.73 10.47
CA LEU A 56 -17.88 19.86 9.14
C LEU A 56 -16.43 19.36 9.15
N GLU A 57 -15.65 19.75 10.15
CA GLU A 57 -14.28 19.27 10.35
C GLU A 57 -14.23 17.75 10.59
N ALA A 58 -15.17 17.22 11.39
CA ALA A 58 -15.27 15.78 11.61
C ALA A 58 -15.59 15.03 10.30
N LEU A 59 -16.53 15.53 9.51
CA LEU A 59 -16.88 14.95 8.21
C LEU A 59 -15.69 14.98 7.25
N HIS A 60 -15.00 16.10 7.14
CA HIS A 60 -13.78 16.22 6.34
C HIS A 60 -12.70 15.21 6.78
N GLY A 61 -12.48 15.08 8.09
CA GLY A 61 -11.58 14.08 8.66
C GLY A 61 -11.98 12.64 8.33
N VAL A 62 -13.28 12.32 8.39
CA VAL A 62 -13.80 11.01 7.98
C VAL A 62 -13.60 10.77 6.49
N THR A 63 -13.89 11.75 5.64
CA THR A 63 -13.66 11.65 4.20
C THR A 63 -12.19 11.36 3.89
N ARG A 64 -11.25 12.03 4.58
CA ARG A 64 -9.82 11.75 4.44
C ARG A 64 -9.48 10.31 4.84
N LYS A 65 -10.01 9.80 5.96
CA LYS A 65 -9.76 8.42 6.40
C LYS A 65 -10.31 7.40 5.39
N LEU A 66 -11.48 7.66 4.81
CA LEU A 66 -12.04 6.81 3.77
C LEU A 66 -11.21 6.84 2.49
N ALA A 67 -10.69 8.00 2.09
CA ALA A 67 -9.78 8.12 0.95
C ALA A 67 -8.51 7.28 1.15
N HIS A 68 -7.86 7.39 2.31
CA HIS A 68 -6.69 6.57 2.65
C HIS A 68 -7.04 5.09 2.67
N LEU A 69 -8.19 4.70 3.24
CA LEU A 69 -8.62 3.30 3.23
C LEU A 69 -8.75 2.75 1.80
N VAL A 70 -9.34 3.53 0.88
CA VAL A 70 -9.49 3.15 -0.52
C VAL A 70 -8.12 3.06 -1.22
N GLU A 71 -7.24 4.04 -1.00
CA GLU A 71 -5.86 4.03 -1.51
C GLU A 71 -5.12 2.74 -1.15
N TYR A 72 -5.15 2.34 0.13
CA TYR A 72 -4.52 1.11 0.60
C TYR A 72 -5.24 -0.16 0.13
N ALA A 73 -6.57 -0.14 0.01
CA ALA A 73 -7.33 -1.27 -0.52
C ALA A 73 -6.99 -1.54 -1.99
N VAL A 74 -6.90 -0.49 -2.82
CA VAL A 74 -6.47 -0.60 -4.22
C VAL A 74 -5.02 -1.08 -4.28
N LEU A 75 -4.13 -0.54 -3.47
CA LEU A 75 -2.73 -0.97 -3.40
C LEU A 75 -2.63 -2.47 -3.08
N ALA A 76 -3.36 -2.93 -2.05
CA ALA A 76 -3.39 -4.32 -1.64
C ALA A 76 -3.96 -5.23 -2.75
N ALA A 77 -5.02 -4.81 -3.43
CA ALA A 77 -5.59 -5.56 -4.55
C ALA A 77 -4.60 -5.68 -5.73
N LEU A 78 -3.87 -4.60 -6.05
CA LEU A 78 -2.85 -4.60 -7.10
C LEU A 78 -1.67 -5.50 -6.75
N TRP A 79 -1.22 -5.50 -5.50
CA TRP A 79 -0.19 -6.43 -5.01
C TRP A 79 -0.67 -7.88 -5.04
N LEU A 80 -1.87 -8.16 -4.56
CA LEU A 80 -2.46 -9.50 -4.60
C LEU A 80 -2.56 -10.02 -6.03
N ARG A 81 -2.97 -9.16 -6.97
CA ARG A 81 -3.01 -9.48 -8.41
C ARG A 81 -1.61 -9.77 -8.95
N ALA A 82 -0.63 -8.92 -8.65
CA ALA A 82 0.76 -9.06 -9.12
C ALA A 82 1.40 -10.37 -8.60
N LEU A 83 1.20 -10.67 -7.32
CA LEU A 83 1.71 -11.90 -6.70
C LEU A 83 1.05 -13.15 -7.31
N ARG A 84 -0.26 -13.12 -7.56
CA ARG A 84 -0.95 -14.24 -8.23
C ARG A 84 -0.49 -14.45 -9.68
N ALA A 85 -0.14 -13.38 -10.40
CA ALA A 85 0.24 -13.44 -11.81
C ALA A 85 1.74 -13.70 -12.04
N GLY A 86 2.62 -13.08 -11.25
CA GLY A 86 4.07 -13.07 -11.49
C GLY A 86 4.83 -14.26 -10.90
N ALA A 87 4.38 -14.82 -9.78
CA ALA A 87 4.99 -15.99 -9.18
C ALA A 87 3.99 -16.61 -8.23
N GLY A 88 3.54 -17.84 -8.52
CA GLY A 88 2.81 -18.63 -7.55
C GLY A 88 3.43 -18.46 -6.16
N TRP A 89 2.57 -18.06 -5.22
CA TRP A 89 2.78 -17.88 -3.78
C TRP A 89 3.91 -18.73 -3.14
N PRO A 90 4.21 -19.98 -3.58
CA PRO A 90 5.37 -20.73 -3.08
C PRO A 90 6.76 -20.08 -3.26
N ARG A 91 7.02 -19.35 -4.36
CA ARG A 91 8.41 -18.87 -4.67
C ARG A 91 8.86 -17.65 -3.87
N VAL A 92 7.92 -16.87 -3.34
CA VAL A 92 8.23 -15.71 -2.48
C VAL A 92 8.65 -16.17 -1.09
N LEU A 93 8.15 -17.33 -0.63
CA LEU A 93 8.53 -17.94 0.66
C LEU A 93 9.91 -18.61 0.60
N ASP A 94 10.32 -19.13 -0.56
CA ASP A 94 11.67 -19.68 -0.74
C ASP A 94 12.77 -18.60 -0.59
N ALA A 95 12.48 -17.36 -1.02
CA ALA A 95 13.39 -16.23 -0.88
C ALA A 95 13.55 -15.76 0.58
N THR A 96 12.48 -15.82 1.39
CA THR A 96 12.55 -15.56 2.84
C THR A 96 13.24 -16.70 3.59
N GLY A 97 13.04 -17.96 3.17
CA GLY A 97 13.75 -19.12 3.70
C GLY A 97 15.27 -19.05 3.48
N ALA A 98 15.72 -18.50 2.35
CA ALA A 98 17.14 -18.31 2.05
C ALA A 98 17.81 -17.27 2.99
N VAL A 99 17.11 -16.18 3.34
CA VAL A 99 17.61 -15.20 4.32
C VAL A 99 17.65 -15.82 5.72
N ALA A 100 16.64 -16.59 6.11
CA ALA A 100 16.62 -17.31 7.38
C ALA A 100 17.73 -18.39 7.46
N ALA A 101 18.08 -19.04 6.36
CA ALA A 101 19.16 -20.04 6.31
C ALA A 101 20.57 -19.41 6.38
N VAL A 102 20.73 -18.19 5.86
CA VAL A 102 21.97 -17.41 6.02
C VAL A 102 22.11 -16.92 7.47
N VAL A 103 21.01 -16.53 8.10
CA VAL A 103 20.99 -16.02 9.49
C VAL A 103 21.05 -17.15 10.52
N TYR A 104 20.41 -18.29 10.26
CA TYR A 104 20.39 -19.48 11.12
C TYR A 104 21.28 -20.57 10.53
N ARG A 105 22.60 -20.36 10.56
CA ARG A 105 23.56 -21.45 10.38
C ARG A 105 23.80 -22.11 11.75
N PRO A 106 23.28 -23.33 12.01
CA PRO A 106 23.50 -23.97 13.29
C PRO A 106 25.00 -24.26 13.42
N ARG A 107 25.63 -23.78 14.49
CA ARG A 107 27.00 -24.18 14.83
C ARG A 107 26.99 -25.69 15.07
N ARG A 108 27.58 -26.46 14.14
CA ARG A 108 27.85 -27.89 14.38
C ARG A 108 28.68 -27.99 15.65
N ALA A 109 28.12 -28.60 16.69
CA ALA A 109 28.89 -28.99 17.86
C ALA A 109 29.94 -30.01 17.40
N SER A 110 31.21 -29.66 17.55
CA SER A 110 32.32 -30.59 17.38
C SER A 110 32.17 -31.68 18.42
N ARG A 111 31.87 -32.91 17.99
CA ARG A 111 31.99 -34.09 18.84
C ARG A 111 33.48 -34.22 19.21
N SER A 112 33.80 -33.96 20.47
CA SER A 112 35.05 -34.40 21.08
C SER A 112 34.97 -35.91 21.27
N THR A 113 35.85 -36.62 20.58
CA THR A 113 36.20 -38.03 20.81
C THR A 113 36.81 -38.23 22.19
#